data_AF-A0A496WTI1-F1
#
_entry.id   AF-A0A496WTI1-F1
#
_cell.length_a   1.000
_cell.length_b   1.000
_cell.length_c   1.000
_cell.angle_alpha   90.00
_cell.angle_beta   90.00
_cell.angle_gamma   90.00
#
_symmetry.space_group_name_H-M   'P 1'
#
loop_
_entity.id
_entity.type
_entity.pdbx_description
1 polymer ?
#
loop_
_entity_poly.entity_id
_entity_poly.type
_entity_poly.pdbx_seq_one_letter_code
_entity_poly.pdbx_strand_id
1 'polypeptide(L)'
;MFVVLWLISGTAHAALIERLDGEAVYDTDLNITWLANVNLAVTNTFGVAGITENTGAMNWVSANEWIAAMNVDGGAGYLGISNWRLPTTLFPDPGCTFDPEPEITENSLGYNCSGSEMGHLFYTELGAVAQLGDIYASGDPAELAKFTNLAGSNAFWSGNEDPLLSWAAIYFQLGTSGGQFSQSKTTVTMSVVAVADGDVAASVVPIPGAFWLFASGLIGLSSLRRKFV
;
A
#
# COMPACT_ATOMS: atom_id res chain seq x y z
N MET A 1 50.98 -15.78 -9.40
CA MET A 1 49.86 -15.87 -8.44
C MET A 1 48.82 -14.84 -8.88
N PHE A 2 47.80 -15.28 -9.62
CA PHE A 2 46.72 -14.38 -10.07
C PHE A 2 45.60 -14.42 -9.05
N VAL A 3 45.31 -13.27 -8.43
CA VAL A 3 44.13 -13.08 -7.58
C VAL A 3 42.98 -12.73 -8.52
N VAL A 4 42.00 -13.63 -8.63
CA VAL A 4 40.73 -13.36 -9.32
C VAL A 4 39.79 -12.76 -8.29
N LEU A 5 39.52 -11.46 -8.41
CA LEU A 5 38.55 -10.75 -7.60
C LEU A 5 37.16 -10.99 -8.21
N TRP A 6 36.34 -11.82 -7.56
CA TRP A 6 34.93 -11.98 -7.92
C TRP A 6 34.15 -10.79 -7.35
N LEU A 7 33.72 -9.88 -8.23
CA LEU A 7 32.68 -8.91 -7.90
C LEU A 7 31.35 -9.67 -7.88
N ILE A 8 30.87 -9.97 -6.68
CA ILE A 8 29.50 -10.44 -6.48
C ILE A 8 28.61 -9.21 -6.62
N SER A 9 28.10 -8.95 -7.82
CA SER A 9 27.04 -7.98 -8.02
C SER A 9 25.75 -8.58 -7.47
N GLY A 10 25.44 -8.32 -6.20
CA GLY A 10 24.10 -8.53 -5.68
C GLY A 10 23.17 -7.49 -6.31
N THR A 11 22.20 -7.92 -7.10
CA THR A 11 21.10 -7.06 -7.51
C THR A 11 20.17 -6.86 -6.32
N ALA A 12 20.53 -5.96 -5.41
CA ALA A 12 19.57 -5.39 -4.48
C ALA A 12 18.83 -4.27 -5.22
N HIS A 13 17.80 -4.62 -6.01
CA HIS A 13 16.73 -3.67 -6.28
C HIS A 13 15.75 -3.84 -5.13
N ALA A 14 15.86 -2.98 -4.12
CA ALA A 14 14.85 -2.92 -3.08
C ALA A 14 13.63 -2.23 -3.70
N ALA A 15 12.64 -3.02 -4.10
CA ALA A 15 11.40 -2.47 -4.63
C ALA A 15 10.53 -1.87 -3.51
N LEU A 16 10.66 -2.34 -2.26
CA LEU A 16 10.06 -1.71 -1.09
C LEU A 16 11.07 -0.89 -0.27
N ILE A 17 10.75 0.39 -0.01
CA ILE A 17 11.60 1.31 0.75
C ILE A 17 10.78 2.01 1.82
N GLU A 18 11.19 1.91 3.08
CA GLU A 18 10.53 2.61 4.20
C GLU A 18 10.52 4.13 4.01
N ARG A 19 9.45 4.75 4.49
CA ARG A 19 9.16 6.19 4.49
C ARG A 19 8.57 6.59 5.82
N LEU A 20 8.62 7.89 6.11
CA LEU A 20 7.98 8.48 7.30
C LEU A 20 8.37 7.74 8.60
N ASP A 21 9.67 7.47 8.77
CA ASP A 21 10.22 6.73 9.92
C ASP A 21 9.58 5.34 10.15
N GLY A 22 9.17 4.66 9.07
CA GLY A 22 8.61 3.30 9.11
C GLY A 22 7.08 3.26 9.14
N GLU A 23 6.40 4.40 9.11
CA GLU A 23 4.93 4.46 9.04
C GLU A 23 4.38 4.12 7.64
N ALA A 24 5.23 4.18 6.62
CA ALA A 24 4.85 3.91 5.24
C ALA A 24 5.97 3.17 4.47
N VAL A 25 5.60 2.45 3.41
CA VAL A 25 6.53 1.66 2.58
C VAL A 25 6.27 1.98 1.12
N TYR A 26 7.23 2.64 0.47
CA TYR A 26 7.17 2.98 -0.95
C TYR A 26 7.56 1.79 -1.81
N ASP A 27 6.67 1.41 -2.72
CA ASP A 27 6.86 0.41 -3.78
C ASP A 27 7.30 1.12 -5.07
N THR A 28 8.55 0.90 -5.47
CA THR A 28 9.17 1.56 -6.63
C THR A 28 8.69 1.00 -7.96
N ASP A 29 8.20 -0.25 -7.97
CA ASP A 29 7.80 -0.95 -9.19
C ASP A 29 6.40 -0.50 -9.62
N LEU A 30 5.50 -0.36 -8.65
CA LEU A 30 4.15 0.18 -8.87
C LEU A 30 4.07 1.70 -8.73
N ASN A 31 5.11 2.34 -8.18
CA ASN A 31 5.11 3.75 -7.83
C ASN A 31 3.91 4.13 -6.94
N ILE A 32 3.73 3.39 -5.85
CA ILE A 32 2.72 3.63 -4.81
C ILE A 32 3.37 3.53 -3.44
N THR A 33 2.74 4.10 -2.42
CA THR A 33 3.15 3.95 -1.03
C THR A 33 2.08 3.21 -0.25
N TRP A 34 2.47 2.09 0.37
CA TRP A 34 1.66 1.33 1.32
C TRP A 34 1.72 1.95 2.71
N LEU A 35 0.61 1.95 3.42
CA LEU A 35 0.64 2.16 4.87
C LEU A 35 1.30 0.94 5.53
N ALA A 36 2.35 1.15 6.33
CA ALA A 36 3.11 0.04 6.92
C ALA A 36 2.28 -0.77 7.92
N ASN A 37 1.39 -0.11 8.67
CA ASN A 37 0.38 -0.78 9.48
C ASN A 37 -0.80 -1.19 8.60
N VAL A 38 -0.75 -2.40 8.05
CA VAL A 38 -1.70 -2.86 7.03
C VAL A 38 -3.12 -3.09 7.55
N ASN A 39 -3.35 -3.03 8.86
CA ASN A 39 -4.69 -3.11 9.47
C ASN A 39 -4.86 -2.05 10.56
N LEU A 40 -4.55 -0.80 10.22
CA LEU A 40 -4.63 0.36 11.14
C LEU A 40 -6.01 0.51 11.82
N ALA A 41 -7.08 0.04 11.18
CA ALA A 41 -8.44 0.08 11.70
C ALA A 41 -8.62 -0.61 13.06
N VAL A 42 -7.70 -1.49 13.47
CA VAL A 42 -7.67 -2.07 14.83
C VAL A 42 -7.52 -1.00 15.91
N THR A 43 -6.72 0.03 15.64
CA THR A 43 -6.37 1.09 16.60
C THR A 43 -6.93 2.47 16.24
N ASN A 44 -7.27 2.70 14.97
CA ASN A 44 -7.80 3.98 14.52
C ASN A 44 -8.96 3.79 13.52
N THR A 45 -10.17 4.09 13.97
CA THR A 45 -11.39 3.98 13.17
C THR A 45 -11.74 5.26 12.41
N PHE A 46 -11.02 6.36 12.64
CA PHE A 46 -11.38 7.71 12.19
C PHE A 46 -12.83 8.11 12.51
N GLY A 47 -13.43 7.53 13.55
CA GLY A 47 -14.81 7.78 13.97
C GLY A 47 -15.88 7.11 13.09
N VAL A 48 -15.48 6.26 12.14
CA VAL A 48 -16.41 5.51 11.27
C VAL A 48 -17.08 4.37 12.04
N ALA A 49 -18.40 4.22 11.85
CA ALA A 49 -19.19 3.15 12.45
C ALA A 49 -19.11 1.85 11.63
N GLY A 50 -19.52 0.72 12.20
CA GLY A 50 -19.53 -0.58 11.50
C GLY A 50 -18.15 -1.28 11.43
N ILE A 51 -17.18 -0.78 12.20
CA ILE A 51 -15.85 -1.38 12.37
C ILE A 51 -15.86 -2.24 13.63
N THR A 52 -15.47 -3.50 13.49
CA THR A 52 -15.44 -4.47 14.58
C THR A 52 -14.28 -4.16 15.53
N GLU A 53 -14.60 -3.98 16.82
CA GLU A 53 -13.61 -3.74 17.86
C GLU A 53 -12.57 -4.88 17.92
N ASN A 54 -11.32 -4.53 18.22
CA ASN A 54 -10.15 -5.43 18.33
C ASN A 54 -9.69 -6.13 17.05
N THR A 55 -10.48 -6.13 15.97
CA THR A 55 -10.07 -6.71 14.68
C THR A 55 -9.93 -5.67 13.58
N GLY A 56 -10.59 -4.52 13.70
CA GLY A 56 -10.65 -3.51 12.66
C GLY A 56 -11.46 -3.95 11.44
N ALA A 57 -12.13 -5.12 11.50
CA ALA A 57 -12.81 -5.69 10.36
C ALA A 57 -14.11 -4.94 10.06
N MET A 58 -14.36 -4.65 8.79
CA MET A 58 -15.52 -3.88 8.32
C MET A 58 -15.98 -4.35 6.95
N ASN A 59 -17.23 -4.04 6.58
CA ASN A 59 -17.70 -4.32 5.22
C ASN A 59 -17.10 -3.32 4.23
N TRP A 60 -17.21 -3.63 2.94
CA TRP A 60 -16.57 -2.83 1.89
C TRP A 60 -17.11 -1.39 1.83
N VAL A 61 -18.38 -1.17 2.16
CA VAL A 61 -18.97 0.18 2.24
C VAL A 61 -18.28 1.00 3.34
N SER A 62 -18.17 0.44 4.54
CA SER A 62 -17.45 1.07 5.66
C SER A 62 -15.96 1.24 5.39
N ALA A 63 -15.33 0.35 4.60
CA ALA A 63 -13.93 0.49 4.18
C ALA A 63 -13.71 1.76 3.34
N ASN A 64 -14.63 2.04 2.40
CA ASN A 64 -14.58 3.27 1.61
C ASN A 64 -14.84 4.52 2.48
N GLU A 65 -15.75 4.43 3.45
CA GLU A 65 -15.98 5.51 4.41
C GLU A 65 -14.74 5.75 5.30
N TRP A 66 -14.05 4.69 5.73
CA TRP A 66 -12.82 4.75 6.52
C TRP A 66 -11.70 5.44 5.75
N ILE A 67 -11.50 5.12 4.46
CA ILE A 67 -10.57 5.83 3.59
C ILE A 67 -10.95 7.30 3.42
N ALA A 68 -12.23 7.61 3.22
CA ALA A 68 -12.69 8.99 3.10
C ALA A 68 -12.43 9.80 4.38
N ALA A 69 -12.66 9.20 5.55
CA ALA A 69 -12.37 9.81 6.85
C ALA A 69 -10.86 9.97 7.08
N MET A 70 -10.05 8.96 6.73
CA MET A 70 -8.59 9.00 6.79
C MET A 70 -8.01 10.19 6.00
N ASN A 71 -8.57 10.49 4.82
CA ASN A 71 -8.10 11.58 3.96
C ASN A 71 -8.42 12.98 4.47
N VAL A 72 -9.32 13.13 5.45
CA VAL A 72 -9.65 14.41 6.08
C VAL A 72 -9.21 14.50 7.53
N ASP A 73 -8.53 13.47 8.04
CA ASP A 73 -8.04 13.42 9.41
C ASP A 73 -7.16 14.63 9.73
N GLY A 74 -7.41 15.26 10.89
CA GLY A 74 -6.73 16.49 11.30
C GLY A 74 -6.78 17.67 10.30
N GLY A 75 -7.61 17.61 9.26
CA GLY A 75 -7.69 18.60 8.17
C GLY A 75 -6.59 18.53 7.12
N ALA A 76 -5.63 17.61 7.24
CA ALA A 76 -4.54 17.41 6.29
C ALA A 76 -4.47 15.97 5.74
N GLY A 77 -5.30 15.07 6.27
CA GLY A 77 -5.25 13.64 6.03
C GLY A 77 -4.24 12.94 6.94
N TYR A 78 -4.42 11.64 7.13
CA TYR A 78 -3.57 10.85 8.00
C TYR A 78 -2.11 10.86 7.53
N LEU A 79 -1.18 11.11 8.46
CA LEU A 79 0.24 11.37 8.19
C LEU A 79 0.51 12.57 7.25
N GLY A 80 -0.46 13.49 7.12
CA GLY A 80 -0.38 14.63 6.19
C GLY A 80 -0.64 14.25 4.72
N ILE A 81 -1.21 13.07 4.48
CA ILE A 81 -1.52 12.52 3.16
C ILE A 81 -3.04 12.40 3.03
N SER A 82 -3.60 12.99 1.97
CA SER A 82 -5.05 13.11 1.76
C SER A 82 -5.56 12.42 0.48
N ASN A 83 -4.71 11.58 -0.13
CA ASN A 83 -5.04 10.77 -1.30
C ASN A 83 -4.88 9.27 -1.05
N TRP A 84 -5.07 8.81 0.20
CA TRP A 84 -5.18 7.39 0.51
C TRP A 84 -6.38 6.77 -0.22
N ARG A 85 -6.21 5.53 -0.65
CA ARG A 85 -7.22 4.71 -1.31
C ARG A 85 -7.07 3.25 -0.91
N LEU A 86 -8.10 2.46 -1.17
CA LEU A 86 -7.96 1.00 -1.17
C LEU A 86 -7.06 0.55 -2.34
N PRO A 87 -6.34 -0.58 -2.22
CA PRO A 87 -5.53 -1.10 -3.30
C PRO A 87 -6.39 -1.53 -4.49
N THR A 88 -5.90 -1.33 -5.71
CA THR A 88 -6.63 -1.67 -6.93
C THR A 88 -6.39 -3.09 -7.41
N THR A 89 -7.38 -3.61 -8.13
CA THR A 89 -7.35 -4.88 -8.82
C THR A 89 -7.41 -4.66 -10.33
N LEU A 90 -6.56 -5.37 -11.08
CA LEU A 90 -6.66 -5.47 -12.54
C LEU A 90 -7.74 -6.50 -12.91
N PHE A 91 -8.65 -6.14 -13.81
CA PHE A 91 -9.70 -7.03 -14.32
C PHE A 91 -9.94 -6.73 -15.82
N PRO A 92 -9.66 -7.66 -16.76
CA PRO A 92 -9.11 -9.00 -16.52
C PRO A 92 -7.61 -9.00 -16.15
N ASP A 93 -7.16 -9.93 -15.29
CA ASP A 93 -5.73 -10.17 -14.98
C ASP A 93 -5.23 -11.51 -15.58
N PRO A 94 -4.63 -11.50 -16.78
CA PRO A 94 -4.23 -12.73 -17.46
C PRO A 94 -3.24 -13.61 -16.68
N GLY A 95 -2.59 -13.11 -15.62
CA GLY A 95 -1.71 -13.88 -14.73
C GLY A 95 -2.45 -14.83 -13.78
N CYS A 96 -3.74 -14.62 -13.52
CA CYS A 96 -4.52 -15.44 -12.59
C CYS A 96 -4.67 -16.90 -13.05
N THR A 97 -4.46 -17.84 -12.14
CA THR A 97 -4.60 -19.29 -12.35
C THR A 97 -5.51 -19.93 -11.30
N PHE A 98 -6.84 -19.82 -11.47
CA PHE A 98 -7.87 -20.75 -10.95
C PHE A 98 -9.23 -20.26 -11.47
N ASP A 99 -9.93 -21.05 -12.28
CA ASP A 99 -11.32 -20.72 -12.68
C ASP A 99 -12.22 -21.94 -12.49
N PRO A 100 -13.00 -22.02 -11.39
CA PRO A 100 -14.07 -22.99 -11.24
C PRO A 100 -15.48 -22.38 -11.34
N GLU A 101 -15.67 -21.20 -11.95
CA GLU A 101 -17.02 -20.72 -12.30
C GLU A 101 -17.18 -20.78 -13.82
N PRO A 102 -17.97 -21.73 -14.36
CA PRO A 102 -17.98 -22.06 -15.80
C PRO A 102 -18.54 -20.96 -16.72
N GLU A 103 -18.74 -19.74 -16.23
CA GLU A 103 -19.39 -18.64 -16.96
C GLU A 103 -18.58 -17.34 -17.00
N ILE A 104 -17.42 -17.24 -16.35
CA ILE A 104 -16.62 -16.00 -16.31
C ILE A 104 -15.26 -16.21 -16.96
N THR A 105 -15.25 -16.05 -18.29
CA THR A 105 -14.09 -16.13 -19.20
C THR A 105 -12.98 -15.09 -18.97
N GLU A 106 -12.89 -14.50 -17.78
CA GLU A 106 -12.00 -13.39 -17.45
C GLU A 106 -11.15 -13.77 -16.24
N ASN A 107 -9.96 -14.31 -16.54
CA ASN A 107 -8.91 -14.69 -15.58
C ASN A 107 -8.66 -13.57 -14.57
N SER A 108 -9.38 -13.47 -13.46
CA SER A 108 -9.16 -12.39 -12.46
C SER A 108 -9.46 -12.83 -11.05
N LEU A 109 -9.88 -14.07 -10.87
CA LEU A 109 -10.10 -14.68 -9.57
C LEU A 109 -9.19 -15.91 -9.49
N GLY A 110 -8.82 -16.31 -8.29
CA GLY A 110 -7.91 -17.41 -8.04
C GLY A 110 -6.55 -16.97 -7.52
N TYR A 111 -5.50 -17.66 -7.94
CA TYR A 111 -4.13 -17.47 -7.44
C TYR A 111 -3.24 -16.88 -8.52
N ASN A 112 -2.04 -16.42 -8.16
CA ASN A 112 -1.05 -15.83 -9.07
C ASN A 112 -1.54 -14.57 -9.82
N CYS A 113 -2.59 -13.91 -9.30
CA CYS A 113 -3.11 -12.65 -9.79
C CYS A 113 -2.15 -11.48 -9.48
N SER A 114 -0.95 -11.46 -10.08
CA SER A 114 0.10 -10.49 -9.78
C SER A 114 -0.11 -9.12 -10.46
N GLY A 115 -1.16 -8.96 -11.25
CA GLY A 115 -1.52 -7.68 -11.88
C GLY A 115 -2.27 -6.73 -10.94
N SER A 116 -2.86 -7.23 -9.84
CA SER A 116 -3.40 -6.38 -8.78
C SER A 116 -2.30 -5.87 -7.87
N GLU A 117 -2.52 -4.74 -7.19
CA GLU A 117 -1.51 -4.16 -6.30
C GLU A 117 -1.19 -5.09 -5.12
N MET A 118 -2.22 -5.68 -4.50
CA MET A 118 -2.00 -6.65 -3.41
C MET A 118 -1.41 -7.98 -3.90
N GLY A 119 -1.74 -8.39 -5.13
CA GLY A 119 -1.12 -9.55 -5.75
C GLY A 119 0.36 -9.33 -6.06
N HIS A 120 0.71 -8.17 -6.62
CA HIS A 120 2.10 -7.76 -6.84
C HIS A 120 2.88 -7.74 -5.53
N LEU A 121 2.33 -7.10 -4.48
CA LEU A 121 2.93 -7.09 -3.15
C LEU A 121 3.15 -8.52 -2.63
N PHE A 122 2.16 -9.40 -2.73
CA PHE A 122 2.27 -10.78 -2.24
C PHE A 122 3.31 -11.61 -3.00
N TYR A 123 3.20 -11.66 -4.34
CA TYR A 123 3.95 -12.59 -5.18
C TYR A 123 5.34 -12.07 -5.58
N THR A 124 5.46 -10.77 -5.85
CA THR A 124 6.71 -10.17 -6.33
C THR A 124 7.53 -9.63 -5.17
N GLU A 125 6.95 -8.74 -4.37
CA GLU A 125 7.68 -7.99 -3.34
C GLU A 125 7.98 -8.84 -2.11
N LEU A 126 6.94 -9.46 -1.54
CA LEU A 126 7.07 -10.32 -0.38
C LEU A 126 7.60 -11.71 -0.75
N GLY A 127 7.65 -12.07 -2.04
CA GLY A 127 8.13 -13.38 -2.51
C GLY A 127 7.33 -14.57 -2.00
N ALA A 128 6.09 -14.35 -1.56
CA ALA A 128 5.26 -15.40 -0.98
C ALA A 128 4.65 -16.30 -2.06
N VAL A 129 4.41 -17.56 -1.68
CA VAL A 129 3.90 -18.61 -2.57
C VAL A 129 2.45 -18.92 -2.22
N ALA A 130 1.60 -18.98 -3.26
CA ALA A 130 0.19 -19.28 -3.12
C ALA A 130 -0.06 -20.61 -2.37
N GLN A 131 -1.22 -20.70 -1.71
CA GLN A 131 -1.75 -21.94 -1.13
C GLN A 131 -0.92 -22.55 0.02
N LEU A 132 0.02 -21.81 0.60
CA LEU A 132 0.76 -22.24 1.80
C LEU A 132 0.12 -21.80 3.13
N GLY A 133 -1.06 -21.19 3.07
CA GLY A 133 -1.94 -20.93 4.22
C GLY A 133 -1.60 -19.67 5.01
N ASP A 134 -0.34 -19.49 5.43
CA ASP A 134 0.15 -18.33 6.17
C ASP A 134 1.25 -17.63 5.36
N ILE A 135 1.18 -16.29 5.23
CA ILE A 135 2.19 -15.49 4.53
C ILE A 135 3.62 -15.75 5.03
N TYR A 136 3.79 -15.95 6.34
CA TYR A 136 5.11 -16.19 6.95
C TYR A 136 5.69 -17.58 6.64
N ALA A 137 4.92 -18.47 6.00
CA ALA A 137 5.42 -19.77 5.58
C ALA A 137 6.36 -19.69 4.36
N SER A 138 6.29 -18.60 3.58
CA SER A 138 7.10 -18.46 2.36
C SER A 138 7.57 -17.06 2.03
N GLY A 139 6.95 -16.02 2.59
CA GLY A 139 7.36 -14.65 2.30
C GLY A 139 8.76 -14.34 2.86
N ASP A 140 9.46 -13.41 2.21
CA ASP A 140 10.77 -12.92 2.62
C ASP A 140 10.66 -12.22 3.98
N PRO A 141 11.33 -12.73 5.04
CA PRO A 141 11.26 -12.13 6.36
C PRO A 141 11.73 -10.67 6.43
N ALA A 142 12.68 -10.25 5.57
CA ALA A 142 13.20 -8.90 5.58
C ALA A 142 12.20 -7.90 5.00
N GLU A 143 11.44 -8.31 3.99
CA GLU A 143 10.39 -7.50 3.37
C GLU A 143 9.13 -7.47 4.23
N LEU A 144 8.74 -8.61 4.81
CA LEU A 144 7.63 -8.71 5.77
C LEU A 144 7.85 -7.84 7.01
N ALA A 145 9.10 -7.69 7.47
CA ALA A 145 9.41 -6.87 8.65
C ALA A 145 9.10 -5.38 8.49
N LYS A 146 8.91 -4.90 7.25
CA LYS A 146 8.49 -3.52 6.95
C LYS A 146 7.01 -3.27 7.20
N PHE A 147 6.23 -4.34 7.43
CA PHE A 147 4.78 -4.26 7.67
C PHE A 147 4.41 -4.73 9.07
N THR A 148 3.38 -4.10 9.64
CA THR A 148 2.83 -4.45 10.94
C THR A 148 1.34 -4.73 10.84
N ASN A 149 0.80 -5.51 11.79
CA ASN A 149 -0.59 -5.99 11.79
C ASN A 149 -1.01 -6.80 10.55
N LEU A 150 -0.04 -7.41 9.86
CA LEU A 150 -0.28 -8.45 8.86
C LEU A 150 -0.30 -9.82 9.55
N ALA A 151 -1.47 -10.31 9.94
CA ALA A 151 -1.59 -11.64 10.54
C ALA A 151 -1.92 -12.71 9.50
N GLY A 152 -1.52 -13.95 9.81
CA GLY A 152 -1.70 -15.17 9.03
C GLY A 152 -3.14 -15.57 8.72
N SER A 153 -4.14 -14.72 9.01
CA SER A 153 -5.57 -14.95 8.78
C SER A 153 -6.26 -13.78 8.06
N ASN A 154 -5.52 -12.70 7.74
CA ASN A 154 -6.13 -11.51 7.18
C ASN A 154 -6.46 -11.68 5.68
N ALA A 155 -7.67 -11.27 5.34
CA ALA A 155 -8.10 -10.93 4.00
C ALA A 155 -8.39 -9.43 3.97
N PHE A 156 -8.13 -8.79 2.84
CA PHE A 156 -8.21 -7.34 2.68
C PHE A 156 -9.09 -6.98 1.50
N TRP A 157 -9.98 -6.01 1.71
CA TRP A 157 -10.75 -5.42 0.61
C TRP A 157 -9.84 -4.72 -0.39
N SER A 158 -10.12 -4.92 -1.67
CA SER A 158 -9.64 -4.04 -2.74
C SER A 158 -10.60 -2.87 -2.96
N GLY A 159 -10.18 -1.87 -3.71
CA GLY A 159 -11.01 -0.73 -4.13
C GLY A 159 -12.01 -1.03 -5.24
N ASN A 160 -12.06 -2.27 -5.75
CA ASN A 160 -12.87 -2.63 -6.90
C ASN A 160 -14.10 -3.44 -6.49
N GLU A 161 -15.26 -3.06 -7.00
CA GLU A 161 -16.41 -3.96 -7.07
C GLU A 161 -16.10 -5.12 -8.02
N ASP A 162 -16.78 -6.25 -7.84
CA ASP A 162 -16.76 -7.31 -8.83
C ASP A 162 -17.56 -6.84 -10.07
N PRO A 163 -16.94 -6.73 -11.26
CA PRO A 163 -17.62 -6.20 -12.44
C PRO A 163 -18.73 -7.14 -12.96
N LEU A 164 -18.75 -8.40 -12.53
CA LEU A 164 -19.73 -9.41 -12.92
C LEU A 164 -20.81 -9.59 -11.84
N LEU A 165 -20.52 -9.18 -10.60
CA LEU A 165 -21.41 -9.32 -9.45
C LEU A 165 -21.58 -7.99 -8.71
N SER A 166 -22.63 -7.23 -9.04
CA SER A 166 -22.91 -5.90 -8.45
C SER A 166 -23.14 -5.89 -6.93
N TRP A 167 -23.38 -7.05 -6.31
CA TRP A 167 -23.51 -7.21 -4.86
C TRP A 167 -22.20 -7.54 -4.15
N ALA A 168 -21.12 -7.75 -4.90
CA ALA A 168 -19.83 -8.20 -4.40
C ALA A 168 -18.72 -7.17 -4.65
N ALA A 169 -17.66 -7.28 -3.85
CA ALA A 169 -16.40 -6.57 -4.05
C ALA A 169 -15.24 -7.56 -4.06
N ILE A 170 -14.15 -7.19 -4.72
CA ILE A 170 -12.95 -8.00 -4.78
C ILE A 170 -12.15 -7.83 -3.49
N TYR A 171 -11.63 -8.93 -2.98
CA TYR A 171 -10.71 -8.98 -1.85
C TYR A 171 -9.50 -9.86 -2.16
N PHE A 172 -8.44 -9.66 -1.41
CA PHE A 172 -7.19 -10.42 -1.53
C PHE A 172 -6.78 -11.02 -0.18
N GLN A 173 -6.32 -12.27 -0.22
CA GLN A 173 -5.87 -13.04 0.93
C GLN A 173 -4.39 -12.76 1.25
N LEU A 174 -4.05 -11.50 1.52
CA LEU A 174 -2.66 -11.03 1.69
C LEU A 174 -1.95 -11.69 2.88
N GLY A 175 -2.66 -11.93 3.98
CA GLY A 175 -2.07 -12.59 5.15
C GLY A 175 -2.02 -14.11 5.04
N THR A 176 -2.67 -14.71 4.03
CA THR A 176 -2.87 -16.16 3.96
C THR A 176 -2.38 -16.77 2.66
N SER A 177 -3.31 -17.21 1.81
CA SER A 177 -3.01 -18.11 0.69
C SER A 177 -2.74 -17.41 -0.64
N GLY A 178 -2.75 -16.07 -0.66
CA GLY A 178 -2.50 -15.26 -1.86
C GLY A 178 -3.63 -15.29 -2.89
N GLY A 179 -4.82 -15.78 -2.51
CA GLY A 179 -5.98 -15.83 -3.41
C GLY A 179 -6.69 -14.48 -3.55
N GLN A 180 -7.14 -14.18 -4.77
CA GLN A 180 -8.01 -13.05 -5.13
C GLN A 180 -9.41 -13.58 -5.44
N PHE A 181 -10.43 -13.09 -4.74
CA PHE A 181 -11.80 -13.57 -4.88
C PHE A 181 -12.80 -12.44 -4.68
N SER A 182 -14.10 -12.72 -4.84
CA SER A 182 -15.17 -11.78 -4.52
C SER A 182 -16.06 -12.27 -3.39
N GLN A 183 -16.59 -11.33 -2.62
CA GLN A 183 -17.53 -11.57 -1.52
C GLN A 183 -18.53 -10.43 -1.37
N SER A 184 -19.61 -10.67 -0.63
CA SER A 184 -20.66 -9.66 -0.43
C SER A 184 -20.10 -8.38 0.19
N LYS A 185 -20.30 -7.26 -0.50
CA LYS A 185 -19.74 -5.95 -0.12
C LYS A 185 -20.44 -5.30 1.08
N THR A 186 -21.58 -5.86 1.52
CA THR A 186 -22.40 -5.29 2.61
C THR A 186 -22.50 -6.17 3.85
N THR A 187 -22.34 -7.50 3.72
CA THR A 187 -22.56 -8.43 4.84
C THR A 187 -21.29 -9.09 5.37
N VAL A 188 -20.24 -9.18 4.56
CA VAL A 188 -18.94 -9.74 4.96
C VAL A 188 -18.05 -8.63 5.49
N THR A 189 -17.29 -8.92 6.54
CA THR A 189 -16.29 -8.00 7.10
C THR A 189 -14.88 -8.52 6.86
N MET A 190 -13.97 -7.63 6.51
CA MET A 190 -12.55 -7.93 6.26
C MET A 190 -11.67 -6.77 6.74
N SER A 191 -10.36 -6.98 6.74
CA SER A 191 -9.39 -5.93 7.04
C SER A 191 -9.24 -4.95 5.89
N VAL A 192 -8.60 -3.82 6.17
CA VAL A 192 -8.36 -2.75 5.20
C VAL A 192 -6.93 -2.27 5.33
N VAL A 193 -6.21 -2.23 4.21
CA VAL A 193 -4.92 -1.56 4.06
C VAL A 193 -5.10 -0.36 3.14
N ALA A 194 -4.40 0.74 3.42
CA ALA A 194 -4.41 1.94 2.60
C ALA A 194 -3.15 2.01 1.75
N VAL A 195 -3.29 2.54 0.54
CA VAL A 195 -2.19 2.93 -0.35
C VAL A 195 -2.41 4.34 -0.86
N ALA A 196 -1.33 5.04 -1.18
CA ALA A 196 -1.34 6.34 -1.84
C ALA A 196 -0.50 6.26 -3.13
N ASP A 197 -0.87 7.01 -4.16
CA ASP A 197 -0.09 7.05 -5.40
C ASP A 197 1.24 7.82 -5.18
N GLY A 198 2.33 7.30 -5.75
CA GLY A 198 3.66 7.90 -5.69
C GLY A 198 4.40 7.71 -4.36
N ASP A 199 5.58 8.35 -4.26
CA ASP A 199 6.40 8.41 -3.04
C ASP A 199 5.93 9.57 -2.15
N VAL A 200 5.25 9.26 -1.05
CA VAL A 200 4.67 10.26 -0.14
C VAL A 200 5.72 11.12 0.58
N ALA A 201 6.97 10.65 0.68
CA ALA A 201 8.04 11.40 1.36
C ALA A 201 8.79 12.37 0.43
N ALA A 202 8.63 12.26 -0.88
CA ALA A 202 9.28 13.17 -1.83
C ALA A 202 8.83 14.64 -1.64
N SER A 203 7.65 14.87 -1.05
CA SER A 203 7.08 16.20 -0.81
C SER A 203 7.58 16.90 0.45
N VAL A 204 8.22 16.17 1.38
CA VAL A 204 8.56 16.67 2.73
C VAL A 204 10.00 17.17 2.86
N VAL A 205 10.78 17.20 1.76
CA VAL A 205 12.16 17.70 1.80
C VAL A 205 12.14 19.17 2.26
N PRO A 206 12.65 19.49 3.47
CA PRO A 206 12.73 20.86 3.92
C PRO A 206 13.58 21.61 2.92
N ILE A 207 13.06 22.71 2.36
CA ILE A 207 13.86 23.59 1.51
C ILE A 207 15.13 23.88 2.32
N PRO A 208 16.33 23.47 1.85
CA PRO A 208 17.53 23.57 2.66
C PRO A 208 17.63 24.99 3.20
N GLY A 209 18.00 25.17 4.47
CA GLY A 209 18.12 26.51 5.08
C GLY A 209 18.96 27.50 4.24
N ALA A 210 19.80 26.97 3.34
CA ALA A 210 20.44 27.69 2.25
C ALA A 210 19.49 28.60 1.45
N PHE A 211 18.27 28.16 1.10
CA PHE A 211 17.31 28.97 0.34
C PHE A 211 16.83 30.19 1.12
N TRP A 212 16.60 30.05 2.43
CA TRP A 212 16.30 31.18 3.31
C TRP A 212 17.52 32.09 3.52
N LEU A 213 18.73 31.54 3.58
CA LEU A 213 19.98 32.31 3.61
C LEU A 213 20.23 33.07 2.30
N PHE A 214 19.95 32.47 1.15
CA PHE A 214 20.06 33.12 -0.15
C PHE A 214 19.00 34.21 -0.33
N ALA A 215 17.75 33.94 0.05
CA ALA A 215 16.67 34.93 -0.01
C ALA A 215 16.95 36.12 0.93
N SER A 216 17.34 35.87 2.17
CA SER A 216 17.69 36.94 3.13
C SER A 216 18.97 37.69 2.75
N GLY A 217 19.97 36.99 2.20
CA GLY A 217 21.20 37.58 1.67
C GLY A 217 20.96 38.52 0.48
N LEU A 218 20.10 38.14 -0.46
CA LEU A 218 19.73 38.99 -1.61
C LEU A 218 18.98 40.25 -1.19
N ILE A 219 18.05 40.12 -0.23
CA ILE A 219 17.32 41.26 0.34
C ILE A 219 18.29 42.19 1.06
N GLY A 220 19.21 41.64 1.87
CA GLY A 220 20.26 42.41 2.54
C GLY A 220 21.13 43.22 1.58
N LEU A 221 21.59 42.61 0.48
CA LEU A 221 22.43 43.26 -0.53
C LEU A 221 21.67 44.35 -1.33
N SER A 222 20.38 44.14 -1.62
CA SER A 222 19.55 45.14 -2.29
C SER A 222 19.26 46.39 -1.43
N SER A 223 19.26 46.24 -0.10
CA SER A 223 19.08 47.34 0.85
C SER A 223 20.33 48.23 1.01
N LEU A 224 21.53 47.69 0.79
CA LEU A 224 22.79 48.42 0.87
C LEU A 224 23.06 49.34 -0.32
N ARG A 225 22.35 49.16 -1.44
CA ARG A 225 22.54 49.96 -2.67
C ARG A 225 21.87 51.34 -2.62
N ARG A 226 21.08 51.67 -1.58
CA ARG A 226 20.32 52.94 -1.49
C ARG A 226 20.99 54.07 -0.70
N LYS A 227 22.26 53.95 -0.28
CA LYS A 227 22.95 54.99 0.53
C LYS A 227 24.14 55.71 -0.15
N PHE A 228 24.23 55.69 -1.48
CA PHE A 228 25.21 56.51 -2.21
C PHE A 228 24.57 57.26 -3.38
N VAL A 229 23.75 58.28 -3.08
CA VAL A 229 23.58 59.53 -3.85
C VAL A 229 23.20 60.61 -2.83
#